data_AF-A0A952CG28-F1
#
_entry.id   AF-A0A952CG28-F1
#
_cell.length_a   1.000
_cell.length_b   1.000
_cell.length_c   1.000
_cell.angle_alpha   90.00
_cell.angle_beta   90.00
_cell.angle_gamma   90.00
#
_symmetry.space_group_name_H-M   'P 1'
#
loop_
_entity.id
_entity.type
_entity.pdbx_description
1 polymer ?
#
loop_
_entity_poly.entity_id
_entity_poly.type
_entity_poly.pdbx_seq_one_letter_code
_entity_poly.pdbx_strand_id
1 'polypeptide(L)'
;MGEETKTPRFDPRGIKFPTDAITLGRMRAEDPAIFTIQGMGKARAEEIDALLVHNVELQIADRAFELALGRPEPIGDTRQDQIGMLNKAYKEYGLSSGMHQTRQLVRDIEAAAVEQANQHKGQNR
;
A
#
# COMPACT_ATOMS: atom_id res chain seq x y z
N MET A 1 -11.40 27.77 -21.17
CA MET A 1 -10.43 27.31 -20.15
C MET A 1 -10.79 25.87 -19.85
N GLY A 2 -9.94 24.91 -20.23
CA GLY A 2 -10.23 23.49 -20.05
C GLY A 2 -10.12 23.13 -18.57
N GLU A 3 -11.18 22.57 -18.00
CA GLU A 3 -11.08 21.86 -16.73
C GLU A 3 -10.17 20.65 -16.98
N GLU A 4 -8.92 20.74 -16.52
CA GLU A 4 -8.12 19.54 -16.30
C GLU A 4 -8.88 18.71 -15.25
N THR A 5 -9.62 17.71 -15.72
CA THR A 5 -10.14 16.65 -14.87
C THR A 5 -8.93 15.99 -14.23
N LYS A 6 -8.58 16.41 -13.01
CA LYS A 6 -7.51 15.80 -12.23
C LYS A 6 -7.88 14.34 -12.06
N THR A 7 -7.26 13.47 -12.83
CA THR A 7 -7.41 12.02 -12.72
C THR A 7 -7.23 11.65 -11.24
N PRO A 8 -8.21 10.99 -10.60
CA PRO A 8 -8.08 10.57 -9.21
C PRO A 8 -6.80 9.75 -9.07
N ARG A 9 -5.95 10.14 -8.12
CA ARG A 9 -4.69 9.48 -7.80
C ARG A 9 -4.78 8.90 -6.41
N PHE A 10 -4.28 7.68 -6.25
CA PHE A 10 -4.09 7.03 -4.96
C PHE A 10 -3.27 7.94 -4.02
N ASP A 11 -3.72 8.10 -2.78
CA ASP A 11 -3.01 8.85 -1.74
C ASP A 11 -2.76 7.96 -0.51
N PRO A 12 -1.53 7.46 -0.31
CA PRO A 12 -1.23 6.51 0.77
C PRO A 12 -1.25 7.14 2.16
N ARG A 13 -1.28 8.48 2.30
CA ARG A 13 -1.16 9.17 3.60
C ARG A 13 -2.31 8.89 4.56
N GLY A 14 -3.46 8.46 4.05
CA GLY A 14 -4.64 8.12 4.85
C GLY A 14 -4.72 6.65 5.29
N ILE A 15 -3.81 5.79 4.81
CA ILE A 15 -3.86 4.35 5.06
C ILE A 15 -2.87 4.00 6.17
N LYS A 16 -3.34 3.23 7.17
CA LYS A 16 -2.47 2.68 8.22
C LYS A 16 -1.87 1.37 7.72
N PHE A 17 -0.55 1.31 7.69
CA PHE A 17 0.16 0.12 7.23
C PHE A 17 0.73 -0.65 8.42
N PRO A 18 0.62 -2.00 8.45
CA PRO A 18 1.25 -2.83 9.49
C PRO A 18 2.74 -2.51 9.70
N THR A 19 3.47 -2.22 8.62
CA THR A 19 4.89 -1.87 8.71
C THR A 19 5.19 -0.56 9.43
N ASP A 20 4.21 0.32 9.67
CA ASP A 20 4.37 1.56 10.43
C ASP A 20 4.92 1.32 11.85
N ALA A 21 4.59 0.16 12.41
CA ALA A 21 5.04 -0.28 13.72
C ALA A 21 6.52 -0.71 13.76
N ILE A 22 7.14 -1.02 12.61
CA ILE A 22 8.53 -1.51 12.50
C ILE A 22 9.55 -0.35 12.48
N THR A 23 9.24 0.82 13.06
CA THR A 23 10.07 2.06 12.96
C THR A 23 9.98 2.78 11.61
N LEU A 24 9.25 2.25 10.61
CA LEU A 24 8.98 2.97 9.35
C LEU A 24 8.10 4.20 9.54
N GLY A 25 7.24 4.23 10.56
CA GLY A 25 6.40 5.40 10.83
C GLY A 25 7.20 6.68 11.03
N ARG A 26 8.41 6.57 11.61
CA ARG A 26 9.34 7.70 11.76
C ARG A 26 10.01 8.06 10.44
N MET A 27 10.43 7.07 9.65
CA MET A 27 11.01 7.30 8.32
C MET A 27 10.01 7.94 7.36
N ARG A 28 8.73 7.53 7.38
CA ARG A 28 7.67 8.14 6.57
C ARG A 28 7.41 9.58 6.98
N ALA A 29 7.50 9.89 8.27
CA ALA A 29 7.36 11.25 8.77
C ALA A 29 8.55 12.15 8.37
N GLU A 30 9.77 11.61 8.36
CA GLU A 30 10.99 12.35 8.05
C GLU A 30 11.22 12.54 6.54
N ASP A 31 10.93 11.54 5.70
CA ASP A 31 10.99 11.65 4.24
C ASP A 31 9.87 10.83 3.57
N PRO A 32 8.69 11.42 3.31
CA PRO A 32 7.58 10.72 2.68
C PRO A 32 7.87 10.30 1.22
N ALA A 33 8.85 10.91 0.56
CA ALA A 33 9.08 10.72 -0.88
C ALA A 33 9.68 9.34 -1.20
N ILE A 34 10.42 8.74 -0.26
CA ILE A 34 10.97 7.38 -0.42
C ILE A 34 9.87 6.31 -0.38
N PHE A 35 8.70 6.65 0.17
CA PHE A 35 7.51 5.78 0.27
C PHE A 35 6.59 5.91 -0.96
N THR A 36 7.11 6.42 -2.07
CA THR A 36 6.43 6.38 -3.37
C THR A 36 6.96 5.18 -4.17
N ILE A 37 6.16 4.66 -5.11
CA ILE A 37 6.57 3.57 -6.01
C ILE A 37 7.92 3.86 -6.68
N GLN A 38 8.23 5.14 -6.92
CA GLN A 38 9.47 5.61 -7.57
C GLN A 38 10.63 5.85 -6.58
N GLY A 39 10.37 5.96 -5.27
CA GLY A 39 11.32 6.41 -4.25
C GLY A 39 12.22 5.33 -3.65
N MET A 40 11.91 4.04 -3.84
CA MET A 40 12.55 2.94 -3.14
C MET A 40 13.99 2.60 -3.52
N GLY A 41 14.50 3.15 -4.63
CA GLY A 41 15.87 2.83 -5.11
C GLY A 41 17.02 3.37 -4.23
N LYS A 42 16.76 3.98 -3.06
CA LYS A 42 17.74 4.79 -2.31
C LYS A 42 18.07 4.32 -0.87
N ALA A 43 17.56 3.18 -0.40
CA ALA A 43 17.68 2.79 1.03
C ALA A 43 18.84 1.82 1.36
N ARG A 44 19.22 1.69 2.65
CA ARG A 44 20.25 0.75 3.18
C ARG A 44 19.69 -0.66 3.42
N ALA A 45 20.52 -1.71 3.48
CA ALA A 45 20.07 -3.12 3.44
C ALA A 45 18.95 -3.56 4.42
N GLU A 46 18.98 -3.17 5.70
CA GLU A 46 17.90 -3.51 6.65
C GLU A 46 16.66 -2.61 6.49
N GLU A 47 16.89 -1.35 6.12
CA GLU A 47 15.83 -0.39 5.75
C GLU A 47 15.17 -0.80 4.43
N ILE A 48 15.93 -1.45 3.53
CA ILE A 48 15.49 -2.03 2.27
C ILE A 48 14.46 -3.11 2.57
N ASP A 49 14.70 -4.03 3.51
CA ASP A 49 13.74 -5.11 3.77
C ASP A 49 12.39 -4.57 4.29
N ALA A 50 12.40 -3.59 5.20
CA ALA A 50 11.18 -2.96 5.67
C ALA A 50 10.48 -2.13 4.57
N LEU A 51 11.24 -1.39 3.75
CA LEU A 51 10.70 -0.61 2.63
C LEU A 51 10.17 -1.50 1.49
N LEU A 52 10.79 -2.66 1.24
CA LEU A 52 10.30 -3.64 0.28
C LEU A 52 8.97 -4.24 0.73
N VAL A 53 8.84 -4.56 2.02
CA VAL A 53 7.57 -5.04 2.59
C VAL A 53 6.50 -3.96 2.47
N HIS A 54 6.87 -2.71 2.76
CA HIS A 54 5.97 -1.59 2.59
C HIS A 54 5.58 -1.34 1.11
N ASN A 55 6.49 -1.56 0.17
CA ASN A 55 6.17 -1.52 -1.25
C ASN A 55 5.04 -2.47 -1.61
N VAL A 56 5.12 -3.70 -1.10
CA VAL A 56 4.10 -4.72 -1.37
C VAL A 56 2.76 -4.27 -0.79
N GLU A 57 2.74 -3.65 0.38
CA GLU A 57 1.53 -3.04 0.95
C GLU A 57 0.97 -1.91 0.06
N LEU A 58 1.84 -1.03 -0.47
CA LEU A 58 1.44 0.04 -1.39
C LEU A 58 0.88 -0.51 -2.71
N GLN A 59 1.50 -1.53 -3.27
CA GLN A 59 1.03 -2.18 -4.50
C GLN A 59 -0.35 -2.82 -4.30
N ILE A 60 -0.59 -3.45 -3.15
CA ILE A 60 -1.91 -3.99 -2.80
C ILE A 60 -2.94 -2.86 -2.70
N ALA A 61 -2.60 -1.77 -2.01
CA ALA A 61 -3.49 -0.63 -1.82
C ALA A 61 -3.82 0.05 -3.17
N ASP A 62 -2.81 0.33 -3.99
CA ASP A 62 -2.95 0.94 -5.31
C ASP A 62 -3.79 0.05 -6.24
N ARG A 63 -3.51 -1.26 -6.27
CA ARG A 63 -4.32 -2.25 -7.00
C ARG A 63 -5.78 -2.21 -6.57
N ALA A 64 -6.06 -2.20 -5.26
CA ALA A 64 -7.43 -2.16 -4.74
C ALA A 64 -8.15 -0.85 -5.10
N PHE A 65 -7.44 0.28 -5.05
CA PHE A 65 -7.93 1.58 -5.47
C PHE A 65 -8.30 1.62 -6.96
N GLU A 66 -7.38 1.16 -7.83
CA GLU A 66 -7.57 1.13 -9.29
C GLU A 66 -8.72 0.21 -9.71
N LEU A 67 -8.79 -0.99 -9.12
CA LEU A 67 -9.91 -1.92 -9.34
C LEU A 67 -11.24 -1.32 -8.85
N ALA A 68 -11.24 -0.64 -7.70
CA ALA A 68 -12.43 0.04 -7.20
C ALA A 68 -12.87 1.17 -8.14
N LEU A 69 -11.95 1.86 -8.81
CA LEU A 69 -12.26 2.83 -9.86
C LEU A 69 -12.77 2.21 -11.17
N GLY A 70 -12.74 0.88 -11.30
CA GLY A 70 -13.12 0.16 -12.52
C GLY A 70 -12.01 0.15 -13.59
N ARG A 71 -10.76 0.44 -13.19
CA ARG A 71 -9.59 0.36 -14.07
C ARG A 71 -9.13 -1.11 -14.17
N PRO A 72 -8.45 -1.49 -15.26
CA PRO A 72 -7.93 -2.84 -15.41
C PRO A 72 -6.94 -3.18 -14.29
N GLU A 73 -6.86 -4.47 -13.97
CA GLU A 73 -5.90 -4.97 -12.98
C GLU A 73 -4.46 -4.61 -13.41
N PRO A 74 -3.65 -4.01 -12.52
CA PRO A 74 -2.25 -3.72 -12.81
C PRO A 74 -1.47 -4.99 -13.16
N ILE A 75 -0.58 -4.90 -14.15
CA ILE A 75 0.32 -6.00 -14.51
C ILE A 75 1.40 -6.11 -13.43
N GLY A 76 1.59 -7.31 -12.87
CA GLY A 76 2.59 -7.55 -11.84
C GLY A 76 2.32 -8.84 -11.04
N ASP A 77 2.88 -8.89 -9.83
CA ASP A 77 2.68 -10.01 -8.91
C ASP A 77 1.21 -10.20 -8.56
N THR A 78 0.79 -11.45 -8.40
CA THR A 78 -0.59 -11.73 -8.00
C THR A 78 -0.81 -11.33 -6.54
N ARG A 79 -2.05 -11.00 -6.20
CA ARG A 79 -2.47 -10.78 -4.80
C ARG A 79 -2.03 -11.94 -3.88
N GLN A 80 -2.05 -13.17 -4.38
CA GLN A 80 -1.66 -14.34 -3.58
C GLN A 80 -0.16 -14.38 -3.31
N ASP A 81 0.67 -14.02 -4.30
CA ASP A 81 2.12 -13.95 -4.14
C ASP A 81 2.50 -12.86 -3.15
N GLN A 82 1.89 -11.67 -3.28
CA GLN A 82 2.07 -10.55 -2.37
C GLN A 82 1.69 -10.90 -0.93
N ILE A 83 0.57 -11.60 -0.71
CA ILE A 83 0.18 -12.09 0.63
C ILE A 83 1.21 -13.11 1.17
N GLY A 84 1.77 -13.95 0.30
CA GLY A 84 2.83 -14.89 0.66
C GLY A 84 4.08 -14.18 1.17
N MET A 85 4.51 -13.14 0.45
CA MET A 85 5.64 -12.28 0.83
C MET A 85 5.40 -11.56 2.15
N LEU A 86 4.25 -10.90 2.30
CA LEU A 86 3.86 -10.21 3.53
C LEU A 86 3.77 -11.17 4.72
N ASN A 87 3.25 -12.38 4.52
CA ASN A 87 3.16 -13.35 5.60
C ASN A 87 4.52 -13.76 6.16
N LYS A 88 5.53 -13.90 5.29
CA LYS A 88 6.89 -14.19 5.73
C LYS A 88 7.45 -13.01 6.54
N ALA A 89 7.40 -11.82 5.96
CA ALA A 89 7.95 -10.62 6.59
C ALA A 89 7.23 -10.25 7.90
N TYR A 90 5.90 -10.23 7.92
CA TYR A 90 5.14 -9.90 9.14
C TYR A 90 5.42 -10.85 10.28
N LYS A 91 5.71 -12.13 10.00
CA LYS A 91 6.12 -13.07 11.04
C LYS A 91 7.52 -12.75 11.56
N GLU A 92 8.47 -12.46 10.67
CA GLU A 92 9.85 -12.08 11.04
C GLU A 92 9.86 -10.81 11.89
N TYR A 93 9.01 -9.84 11.58
CA TYR A 93 8.85 -8.60 12.34
C TYR A 93 7.87 -8.67 13.52
N GLY A 94 7.27 -9.83 13.80
CA GLY A 94 6.33 -9.99 14.91
C GLY A 94 4.97 -9.28 14.75
N LEU A 95 4.63 -8.82 13.55
CA LEU A 95 3.33 -8.19 13.23
C LEU A 95 2.19 -9.20 13.05
N SER A 96 2.51 -10.43 12.65
CA SER A 96 1.53 -11.48 12.39
C SER A 96 1.98 -12.82 12.96
N SER A 97 1.03 -13.58 13.50
CA SER A 97 1.22 -14.96 13.93
C SER A 97 1.17 -15.97 12.78
N GLY A 98 0.62 -15.58 11.62
CA GLY A 98 0.51 -16.47 10.46
C GLY A 98 -0.51 -16.01 9.41
N MET A 99 -0.73 -16.90 8.43
CA MET A 99 -1.44 -16.57 7.18
C MET A 99 -2.83 -15.99 7.37
N HIS A 100 -3.58 -16.47 8.38
CA HIS A 100 -4.92 -15.95 8.66
C HIS A 100 -4.88 -14.48 9.08
N GLN A 101 -4.03 -14.13 10.05
CA GLN A 101 -3.86 -12.75 10.52
C GLN A 101 -3.28 -11.86 9.42
N THR A 102 -2.32 -12.35 8.63
CA THR A 102 -1.80 -11.62 7.47
C THR A 102 -2.91 -11.26 6.48
N ARG A 103 -3.80 -12.21 6.16
CA ARG A 103 -4.94 -11.94 5.27
C ARG A 103 -5.91 -10.91 5.85
N GLN A 104 -6.09 -10.87 7.17
CA GLN A 104 -6.93 -9.88 7.81
C GLN A 104 -6.31 -8.48 7.68
N LEU A 105 -5.02 -8.34 7.99
CA LEU A 105 -4.30 -7.07 7.82
C LEU A 105 -4.33 -6.57 6.37
N VAL A 106 -4.16 -7.47 5.40
CA VAL A 106 -4.26 -7.13 3.97
C VAL A 106 -5.67 -6.67 3.58
N ARG A 107 -6.72 -7.30 4.09
CA ARG A 107 -8.10 -6.86 3.85
C ARG A 107 -8.35 -5.45 4.38
N ASP A 108 -7.77 -5.11 5.53
CA ASP A 108 -7.94 -3.79 6.13
C ASP A 108 -7.27 -2.70 5.26
N ILE A 109 -6.09 -2.99 4.67
CA ILE A 109 -5.42 -2.12 3.69
C ILE A 109 -6.31 -1.93 2.45
N GLU A 110 -6.81 -3.04 1.88
CA GLU A 110 -7.66 -3.00 0.69
C GLU A 110 -8.94 -2.20 0.95
N ALA A 111 -9.60 -2.42 2.10
CA ALA A 111 -10.82 -1.71 2.47
C ALA A 111 -10.61 -0.19 2.55
N ALA A 112 -9.50 0.26 3.13
CA ALA A 112 -9.17 1.68 3.20
C ALA A 112 -8.93 2.30 1.80
N ALA A 113 -8.23 1.58 0.92
CA ALA A 113 -8.01 2.02 -0.46
C ALA A 113 -9.32 2.07 -1.27
N VAL A 114 -10.19 1.08 -1.11
CA VAL A 114 -11.53 1.05 -1.74
C VAL A 114 -12.39 2.20 -1.23
N GLU A 115 -12.36 2.50 0.06
CA GLU A 115 -13.08 3.64 0.64
C GLU A 115 -12.62 4.96 0.01
N GLN A 116 -11.30 5.17 -0.11
CA GLN A 116 -10.73 6.34 -0.78
C GLN A 116 -11.19 6.44 -2.24
N ALA A 117 -11.19 5.35 -2.99
CA ALA A 117 -11.69 5.34 -4.38
C ALA A 117 -13.18 5.71 -4.47
N ASN A 118 -14.00 5.21 -3.53
CA ASN A 118 -15.43 5.50 -3.49
C ASN A 118 -15.72 6.97 -3.16
N GLN A 119 -14.92 7.60 -2.30
CA GLN A 119 -15.03 9.04 -2.01
C GLN A 119 -14.83 9.88 -3.28
N HIS A 120 -13.87 9.51 -4.14
CA HIS A 120 -13.68 10.18 -5.43
C HIS A 120 -14.86 9.99 -6.41
N LYS A 121 -15.51 8.83 -6.40
CA LYS A 121 -16.72 8.61 -7.21
C LYS A 121 -17.93 9.39 -6.70
N GLY A 122 -18.05 9.55 -5.38
CA GLY A 122 -19.14 10.30 -4.74
C GLY A 122 -19.05 11.82 -4.94
N GLN A 123 -17.85 12.37 -5.05
CA GLN A 123 -17.62 13.80 -5.30
C GLN A 123 -17.84 14.24 -6.76
N ASN A 124 -17.91 13.28 -7.70
CA ASN A 124 -18.15 13.52 -9.12
C ASN A 124 -19.63 13.37 -9.54
N ARG A 125 -20.57 13.36 -8.58
CA ARG A 125 -22.03 13.40 -8.80
C ARG A 125 -22.58 14.75 -8.36
#